data_AF-A0A7W9E8S0-F1
#
_entry.id   AF-A0A7W9E8S0-F1
#
_cell.length_a   1.000
_cell.length_b   1.000
_cell.length_c   1.000
_cell.angle_alpha   90.00
_cell.angle_beta   90.00
_cell.angle_gamma   90.00
#
_symmetry.space_group_name_H-M   'P 1'
#
loop_
_entity.id
_entity.type
_entity.pdbx_description
1 polymer ?
#
loop_
_entity_poly.entity_id
_entity_poly.type
_entity_poly.pdbx_seq_one_letter_code
_entity_poly.pdbx_strand_id
1 'polypeptide(L)'
;MACLPEPWPQWSDIQRPDGPDLMIVRVTRIDIAAVPRISDRTEVFDETVTVELVQALQGAPDAQYQMKQVHSRRPLSDEPIRCLPWRVELNVGDVVVAYENRDGRLMIPQPYHVPADLKAVLEGHQ
;
A
#
# COMPACT_ATOMS: atom_id res chain seq x y z
N MET A 1 -11.52 -5.76 -21.93
CA MET A 1 -10.47 -5.93 -20.91
C MET A 1 -10.88 -5.12 -19.69
N ALA A 2 -11.40 -5.79 -18.66
CA ALA A 2 -11.61 -5.21 -17.34
C ALA A 2 -10.28 -5.32 -16.60
N CYS A 3 -9.82 -4.25 -15.97
CA CYS A 3 -8.61 -4.31 -15.14
C CYS A 3 -9.01 -5.09 -13.90
N LEU A 4 -8.48 -6.30 -13.79
CA LEU A 4 -8.60 -7.06 -12.57
C LEU A 4 -7.73 -6.33 -11.54
N PRO A 5 -8.25 -6.04 -10.32
CA PRO A 5 -7.38 -5.60 -9.24
C PRO A 5 -6.26 -6.63 -9.07
N GLU A 6 -5.08 -6.16 -8.67
CA GLU A 6 -3.99 -7.07 -8.31
C GLU A 6 -4.53 -8.11 -7.32
N PRO A 7 -4.30 -9.42 -7.54
CA PRO A 7 -4.84 -10.43 -6.65
C PRO A 7 -4.32 -10.19 -5.24
N TRP A 8 -5.24 -10.23 -4.29
CA TRP A 8 -4.93 -10.03 -2.89
C TRP A 8 -3.88 -11.02 -2.40
N PRO A 9 -3.06 -10.62 -1.41
CA PRO A 9 -2.12 -11.54 -0.82
C PRO A 9 -2.83 -12.76 -0.26
N GLN A 10 -2.27 -13.94 -0.51
CA GLN A 10 -2.64 -15.13 0.24
C GLN A 10 -1.89 -15.09 1.57
N TRP A 11 -2.60 -14.80 2.66
CA TRP A 11 -1.99 -14.68 3.99
C TRP A 11 -1.24 -15.93 4.43
N SER A 12 -1.67 -17.11 3.99
CA SER A 12 -0.95 -18.37 4.20
C SER A 12 0.47 -18.36 3.61
N ASP A 13 0.68 -17.65 2.51
CA ASP A 13 2.00 -17.53 1.86
C ASP A 13 2.87 -16.48 2.53
N ILE A 14 2.25 -15.53 3.23
CA ILE A 14 2.94 -14.46 3.97
C ILE A 14 3.37 -14.98 5.34
N GLN A 15 2.46 -15.60 6.09
CA GLN A 15 2.67 -15.99 7.50
C GLN A 15 3.43 -17.32 7.67
N ARG A 16 3.97 -17.89 6.59
CA ARG A 16 4.84 -19.08 6.68
C ARG A 16 6.22 -18.70 7.22
N PRO A 17 6.97 -19.64 7.85
CA PRO A 17 8.26 -19.32 8.47
C PRO A 17 9.32 -18.74 7.54
N ASP A 18 9.28 -19.08 6.24
CA ASP A 18 10.13 -18.56 5.17
C ASP A 18 9.41 -17.49 4.31
N GLY A 19 8.35 -16.91 4.86
CA GLY A 19 7.58 -15.86 4.24
C GLY A 19 8.36 -14.54 4.18
N PRO A 20 7.82 -13.53 3.49
CA PRO A 20 8.39 -12.21 3.47
C PRO A 20 8.43 -11.57 4.86
N ASP A 21 9.13 -10.44 4.97
CA ASP A 21 9.04 -9.59 6.15
C ASP A 21 7.60 -9.10 6.31
N LEU A 22 7.04 -9.31 7.51
CA LEU A 22 5.70 -8.88 7.90
C LEU A 22 5.85 -7.94 9.09
N MET A 23 5.14 -6.83 9.07
CA MET A 23 5.41 -5.73 9.98
C MET A 23 4.18 -4.86 10.23
N ILE A 24 4.26 -4.09 11.31
CA ILE A 24 3.39 -2.96 11.58
C ILE A 24 4.21 -1.70 11.35
N VAL A 25 3.66 -0.79 10.55
CA VAL A 25 4.29 0.48 10.21
C VAL A 25 3.38 1.64 10.54
N ARG A 26 3.99 2.79 10.80
CA ARG A 26 3.28 4.07 10.96
C ARG A 26 3.56 4.95 9.76
N VAL A 27 2.51 5.52 9.18
CA VAL A 27 2.65 6.52 8.12
C VAL A 27 3.18 7.82 8.73
N THR A 28 4.36 8.24 8.32
CA THR A 28 5.00 9.47 8.85
C THR A 28 4.92 10.63 7.87
N ARG A 29 4.81 10.34 6.56
CA ARG A 29 4.75 11.38 5.53
C ARG A 29 4.00 10.90 4.29
N ILE A 30 3.24 11.81 3.68
CA ILE A 30 2.62 11.61 2.37
C ILE A 30 2.96 12.84 1.51
N ASP A 31 3.67 12.63 0.41
CA ASP A 31 4.00 13.66 -0.56
C ASP A 31 3.26 13.41 -1.87
N ILE A 32 2.41 14.36 -2.28
CA ILE A 32 1.73 14.31 -3.57
C ILE A 32 2.64 14.96 -4.61
N ALA A 33 2.84 14.29 -5.74
CA ALA A 33 3.64 14.81 -6.85
C ALA A 33 3.08 16.15 -7.33
N ALA A 34 3.91 17.19 -7.38
CA ALA A 34 3.48 18.52 -7.84
C ALA A 34 3.15 18.55 -9.35
N VAL A 35 3.76 17.65 -10.11
CA VAL A 35 3.56 17.51 -11.55
C VAL A 35 2.96 16.14 -11.83
N PRO A 36 1.81 16.06 -12.51
CA PRO A 36 1.20 14.79 -12.86
C PRO A 36 1.92 14.12 -14.03
N ARG A 37 1.84 12.79 -14.09
CA ARG A 37 2.21 12.02 -15.28
C ARG A 37 1.07 12.09 -16.27
N ILE A 38 1.37 12.54 -17.48
CA ILE A 38 0.39 12.72 -18.54
C ILE A 38 0.55 11.61 -19.58
N SER A 39 -0.58 11.02 -19.95
CA SER A 39 -0.75 10.10 -21.07
C SER A 39 -1.68 10.70 -22.12
N ASP A 40 -1.87 10.01 -23.24
CA ASP A 40 -2.83 10.39 -24.29
C ASP A 40 -4.27 10.56 -23.78
N ARG A 41 -4.63 9.90 -22.68
CA ARG A 41 -6.01 9.89 -22.17
C ARG A 41 -6.18 10.39 -20.76
N THR A 42 -5.12 10.37 -19.94
CA THR A 42 -5.25 10.66 -18.51
C THR A 42 -4.07 11.41 -17.92
N GLU A 43 -4.39 12.24 -16.94
CA GLU A 43 -3.48 12.92 -16.03
C GLU A 43 -3.52 12.18 -14.68
N VAL A 44 -2.36 11.76 -14.17
CA VAL A 44 -2.24 10.97 -12.94
C VAL A 44 -1.32 11.70 -11.97
N PHE A 45 -1.83 12.05 -10.80
CA PHE A 45 -1.03 12.46 -9.66
C PHE A 45 -0.68 11.23 -8.85
N ASP A 46 0.61 11.00 -8.62
CA ASP A 46 1.07 9.98 -7.70
C ASP A 46 1.30 10.58 -6.31
N GLU A 47 1.22 9.76 -5.28
CA GLU A 47 1.72 10.07 -3.94
C GLU A 47 2.83 9.11 -3.55
N THR A 48 3.81 9.63 -2.81
CA THR A 48 4.83 8.84 -2.12
C THR A 48 4.51 8.83 -0.64
N VAL A 49 4.30 7.64 -0.10
CA VAL A 49 4.03 7.42 1.32
C VAL A 49 5.31 6.92 1.97
N THR A 50 5.79 7.63 2.99
CA THR A 50 6.90 7.19 3.84
C THR A 50 6.33 6.61 5.11
N VAL A 51 6.82 5.44 5.49
CA VAL A 51 6.41 4.76 6.71
C VAL A 51 7.62 4.35 7.53
N GLU A 52 7.45 4.30 8.84
CA GLU A 52 8.47 3.82 9.79
C GLU A 52 8.00 2.55 10.48
N LEU A 53 8.95 1.63 10.72
CA LEU A 53 8.70 0.39 11.41
C LEU A 53 8.27 0.66 12.87
N VAL A 54 7.11 0.13 13.25
CA VAL A 54 6.64 0.12 14.65
C VAL A 54 7.00 -1.21 15.29
N GLN A 55 6.70 -2.32 14.60
CA GLN A 55 6.92 -3.66 15.12
C GLN A 55 7.16 -4.64 13.97
N ALA A 56 8.22 -5.43 14.07
CA ALA A 56 8.41 -6.61 13.23
C ALA A 56 7.52 -7.76 13.74
N LEU A 57 6.74 -8.35 12.84
CA LEU A 57 5.90 -9.52 13.13
C LEU A 57 6.56 -10.80 12.60
N GLN A 58 7.30 -10.70 11.50
CA GLN A 58 8.08 -11.77 10.89
C GLN A 58 9.27 -11.19 10.15
N GLY A 59 10.37 -11.94 10.13
CA GLY A 59 11.56 -11.57 9.36
C GLY A 59 12.34 -10.41 9.97
N ALA A 60 13.04 -9.65 9.12
CA ALA A 60 13.94 -8.58 9.55
C ALA A 60 13.72 -7.31 8.70
N PRO A 61 12.52 -6.69 8.78
CA PRO A 61 12.17 -5.53 7.99
C PRO A 61 13.09 -4.34 8.26
N ASP A 62 13.28 -3.52 7.23
CA ASP A 62 13.97 -2.25 7.34
C ASP A 62 13.23 -1.28 8.28
N ALA A 63 13.97 -0.34 8.85
CA ALA A 63 13.41 0.66 9.77
C ALA A 63 12.45 1.65 9.07
N GLN A 64 12.58 1.82 7.75
CA GLN A 64 11.82 2.79 6.98
C GLN A 64 11.62 2.31 5.54
N TYR A 65 10.44 2.60 5.01
CA TYR A 65 10.07 2.27 3.63
C TYR A 65 9.42 3.47 2.94
N GLN A 66 9.53 3.50 1.61
CA GLN A 66 8.77 4.39 0.75
C GLN A 66 7.97 3.57 -0.25
N MET A 67 6.67 3.83 -0.34
CA MET A 67 5.78 3.26 -1.35
C MET A 67 5.20 4.36 -2.23
N LYS A 68 5.00 4.06 -3.52
CA LYS A 68 4.34 4.96 -4.45
C LYS A 68 2.99 4.38 -4.85
N GLN A 69 1.95 5.21 -4.81
CA GLN A 69 0.63 4.84 -5.29
C GLN A 69 -0.02 6.00 -6.04
N VAL A 70 -1.10 5.72 -6.76
CA VAL A 70 -1.87 6.78 -7.42
C VAL A 70 -2.65 7.56 -6.37
N HIS A 71 -2.47 8.87 -6.33
CA HIS A 71 -3.24 9.78 -5.50
C HIS A 71 -4.58 10.12 -6.15
N SER A 72 -4.52 10.64 -7.38
CA SER A 72 -5.70 11.02 -8.15
C SER A 72 -5.47 10.83 -9.66
N ARG A 73 -6.57 10.69 -10.40
CA ARG A 73 -6.57 10.54 -11.85
C ARG A 73 -7.67 11.39 -12.45
N ARG A 74 -7.33 12.13 -13.50
CA ARG A 74 -8.27 12.96 -14.26
C ARG A 74 -8.29 12.50 -15.73
N PRO A 75 -9.48 12.30 -16.33
CA PRO A 75 -9.56 12.03 -17.75
C PRO A 75 -9.31 13.32 -18.55
N LEU A 76 -8.62 13.19 -19.68
CA LEU A 76 -8.36 14.30 -20.61
C LEU A 76 -9.35 14.31 -21.79
N SER A 77 -10.22 13.32 -21.88
CA SER A 77 -11.31 13.21 -22.86
C SER A 77 -12.57 12.68 -22.20
N ASP A 78 -13.72 12.81 -22.86
CA ASP A 78 -15.01 12.27 -22.38
C ASP A 78 -15.10 10.73 -22.46
N GLU A 79 -14.00 10.04 -22.83
CA GLU A 79 -13.97 8.59 -22.79
C GLU A 79 -14.02 8.08 -21.34
N PRO A 80 -14.84 7.05 -21.05
CA PRO A 80 -14.93 6.49 -19.71
C PRO A 80 -13.58 5.92 -19.27
N ILE A 81 -13.10 6.35 -18.10
CA ILE A 81 -11.89 5.84 -17.49
C ILE A 81 -12.04 4.33 -17.26
N ARG A 82 -11.19 3.54 -17.94
CA ARG A 82 -11.02 2.14 -17.59
C ARG A 82 -10.06 2.05 -16.42
N CYS A 83 -10.63 1.62 -15.30
CA CYS A 83 -10.10 1.18 -14.02
C CYS A 83 -8.93 1.98 -13.42
N LEU A 84 -9.14 2.35 -12.15
CA LEU A 84 -8.09 2.93 -11.34
C LEU A 84 -7.17 1.80 -10.87
N PRO A 85 -5.83 1.95 -10.95
CA PRO A 85 -4.96 1.12 -10.13
C PRO A 85 -5.37 1.29 -8.67
N TRP A 86 -5.37 0.18 -7.96
CA TRP A 86 -5.87 0.08 -6.61
C TRP A 86 -5.10 1.03 -5.68
N ARG A 87 -5.82 1.84 -4.88
CA ARG A 87 -5.25 2.77 -3.89
C ARG A 87 -5.68 2.32 -2.49
N VAL A 88 -4.75 2.38 -1.53
CA VAL A 88 -5.10 2.32 -0.11
C VAL A 88 -5.17 3.75 0.40
N GLU A 89 -6.32 4.12 0.95
CA GLU A 89 -6.48 5.42 1.59
C GLU A 89 -5.69 5.41 2.91
N LEU A 90 -4.75 6.34 3.03
CA LEU A 90 -3.82 6.46 4.15
C LEU A 90 -3.73 7.92 4.56
N ASN A 91 -3.56 8.15 5.86
CA ASN A 91 -3.30 9.44 6.47
C ASN A 91 -2.00 9.40 7.27
N VAL A 92 -1.37 10.56 7.44
CA VAL A 92 -0.23 10.67 8.36
C VAL A 92 -0.69 10.33 9.77
N GLY A 93 0.05 9.44 10.43
CA GLY A 93 -0.27 8.91 11.75
C GLY A 93 -0.88 7.51 11.73
N ASP A 94 -1.43 7.06 10.59
CA ASP A 94 -2.04 5.74 10.45
C ASP A 94 -1.04 4.63 10.82
N VAL A 95 -1.51 3.65 11.58
CA VAL A 95 -0.78 2.44 11.93
C VAL A 95 -1.41 1.27 11.21
N VAL A 96 -0.64 0.58 10.37
CA VAL A 96 -1.15 -0.44 9.45
C VAL A 96 -0.22 -1.64 9.37
N VAL A 97 -0.78 -2.81 9.03
CA VAL A 97 0.01 -3.99 8.68
C VAL A 97 0.57 -3.77 7.29
N ALA A 98 1.82 -4.14 7.09
CA ALA A 98 2.48 -4.16 5.80
C ALA A 98 3.34 -5.42 5.67
N TYR A 99 3.69 -5.78 4.45
CA TYR A 99 4.66 -6.83 4.17
C TYR A 99 5.54 -6.42 2.99
N GLU A 100 6.76 -6.92 2.96
CA GLU A 100 7.64 -6.74 1.82
C GLU A 100 7.31 -7.77 0.74
N ASN A 101 7.09 -7.38 -0.50
CA ASN A 101 6.87 -8.36 -1.56
C ASN A 101 8.21 -8.99 -2.01
N ARG A 102 8.16 -9.90 -2.98
CA ARG A 102 9.36 -10.58 -3.52
C ARG A 102 10.34 -9.66 -4.26
N ASP A 103 9.92 -8.48 -4.69
CA ASP A 103 10.75 -7.49 -5.37
C ASP A 103 11.25 -6.36 -4.43
N GLY A 104 11.05 -6.52 -3.11
CA GLY A 104 11.52 -5.59 -2.08
C GLY A 104 10.60 -4.38 -1.88
N ARG A 105 9.43 -4.33 -2.55
CA ARG A 105 8.48 -3.24 -2.35
C ARG A 105 7.57 -3.51 -1.15
N LEU A 106 7.35 -2.47 -0.36
CA LEU A 106 6.36 -2.50 0.70
C LEU A 106 4.94 -2.56 0.12
N MET A 107 4.14 -3.50 0.62
CA MET A 107 2.73 -3.66 0.30
C MET A 107 1.89 -3.46 1.55
N ILE A 108 0.88 -2.59 1.45
CA ILE A 108 -0.11 -2.35 2.50
C ILE A 108 -1.46 -2.90 2.01
N PRO A 109 -2.02 -3.96 2.63
CA PRO A 109 -3.33 -4.49 2.28
C PRO A 109 -4.45 -3.59 2.80
N GLN A 110 -5.64 -3.70 2.22
CA GLN A 110 -6.80 -2.98 2.74
C GLN A 110 -7.29 -3.55 4.08
N PRO A 111 -7.86 -2.70 4.97
CA PRO A 111 -8.18 -3.09 6.35
C PRO A 111 -9.07 -4.32 6.48
N TYR A 112 -10.05 -4.50 5.58
CA TYR A 112 -10.98 -5.64 5.62
C TYR A 112 -10.40 -6.94 5.06
N HIS A 113 -9.19 -6.90 4.49
CA HIS A 113 -8.45 -8.08 4.06
C HIS A 113 -7.41 -8.53 5.09
N VAL A 114 -7.21 -7.79 6.18
CA VAL A 114 -6.26 -8.16 7.23
C VAL A 114 -6.89 -9.24 8.12
N PRO A 115 -6.20 -10.38 8.37
CA PRO A 115 -6.61 -11.41 9.31
C PRO A 115 -6.95 -10.82 10.69
N ALA A 116 -7.95 -11.40 11.35
CA ALA A 116 -8.48 -10.87 12.61
C ALA A 116 -7.43 -10.81 13.74
N ASP A 117 -6.53 -11.78 13.79
CA ASP A 117 -5.39 -11.82 14.69
C ASP A 117 -4.44 -10.62 14.46
N LEU A 118 -4.10 -10.32 13.21
CA LEU A 118 -3.28 -9.15 12.87
C LEU A 118 -4.02 -7.82 13.13
N LYS A 119 -5.33 -7.79 12.89
CA LYS A 119 -6.16 -6.62 13.21
C LYS A 119 -6.16 -6.30 14.71
N ALA A 120 -6.24 -7.32 15.56
CA ALA A 120 -6.17 -7.14 17.01
C ALA A 120 -4.82 -6.56 17.46
N VAL A 121 -3.71 -6.92 16.79
CA VAL A 121 -2.41 -6.31 17.07
C VAL A 121 -2.42 -4.83 16.70
N LEU A 122 -2.98 -4.45 15.54
CA LEU A 122 -3.07 -3.05 15.12
C LEU A 122 -3.87 -2.18 16.10
N GLU A 123 -5.00 -2.69 16.59
CA GLU A 123 -5.84 -1.98 17.57
C GLU A 123 -5.11 -1.69 18.89
N GLY A 124 -4.10 -2.50 19.25
CA GLY A 124 -3.23 -2.24 20.40
C GLY A 124 -2.20 -1.12 20.22
N HIS A 125 -2.04 -0.61 18.99
CA HIS A 125 -1.08 0.44 18.62
C HIS A 125 -1.74 1.76 18.20
N GLN A 126 -3.08 1.84 18.26
CA GLN A 126 -3.87 3.06 18.03
C GLN A 126 -3.90 3.96 19.26
#